data_AF-A0A1V6PMS6-F1
#
_entry.id   AF-A0A1V6PMS6-F1
#
_cell.length_a   1.000
_cell.length_b   1.000
_cell.length_c   1.000
_cell.angle_alpha   90.00
_cell.angle_beta   90.00
_cell.angle_gamma   90.00
#
_symmetry.space_group_name_H-M   'P 1'
#
loop_
_entity.id
_entity.type
_entity.pdbx_description
1 polymer ?
#
loop_
_entity_poly.entity_id
_entity_poly.type
_entity_poly.pdbx_seq_one_letter_code
_entity_poly.pdbx_strand_id
1 'polypeptide(L)'
;MQLVGSLQGSRAYLLLLLLAFLSLASLTVASTPTSFCKCTCFFNSTIIPLDPSKSGSSSSALDNVLHNKRAFDTFKAGAEIDEEFLSKRAEKYRALSCNDCNRKFCLDYELPTCKGAKEDDVFTTCFRE
;
A
#
# COMPACT_ATOMS: atom_id res chain seq x y z
N MET A 1 -12.36 56.20 -26.05
CA MET A 1 -11.72 54.86 -25.94
C MET A 1 -11.04 54.68 -24.57
N GLN A 2 -11.75 54.88 -23.44
CA GLN A 2 -11.17 54.68 -22.09
C GLN A 2 -11.99 53.75 -21.18
N LEU A 3 -13.22 53.37 -21.57
CA LEU A 3 -14.04 52.42 -20.81
C LEU A 3 -13.74 50.94 -21.10
N VAL A 4 -13.11 50.61 -22.23
CA VAL A 4 -12.77 49.22 -22.62
C VAL A 4 -11.54 48.71 -21.85
N GLY A 5 -10.63 49.61 -21.44
CA GLY A 5 -9.40 49.25 -20.73
C GLY A 5 -9.62 48.79 -19.29
N SER A 6 -10.66 49.29 -18.61
CA SER A 6 -10.97 48.90 -17.23
C SER A 6 -11.58 47.49 -17.14
N LEU A 7 -12.49 47.15 -18.05
CA LEU A 7 -13.14 45.84 -18.12
C LEU A 7 -12.18 44.70 -18.50
N GLN A 8 -11.19 45.00 -19.35
CA GLN A 8 -10.18 44.04 -19.80
C GLN A 8 -9.14 43.73 -18.72
N GLY A 9 -8.79 44.73 -17.91
CA GLY A 9 -7.98 44.55 -16.70
C GLY A 9 -8.69 43.70 -15.65
N SER A 10 -9.98 43.92 -15.41
CA SER A 10 -10.76 43.12 -14.46
C SER A 10 -10.85 41.65 -14.85
N ARG A 11 -11.09 41.35 -16.14
CA ARG A 11 -11.11 39.96 -16.65
C ARG A 11 -9.75 39.29 -16.58
N ALA A 12 -8.68 40.01 -16.95
CA ALA A 12 -7.31 39.49 -16.85
C ALA A 12 -6.91 39.23 -15.39
N TYR A 13 -7.31 40.12 -14.47
CA TYR A 13 -7.08 39.96 -13.03
C TYR A 13 -7.87 38.78 -12.46
N LEU A 14 -9.13 38.61 -12.88
CA LEU A 14 -9.97 37.48 -12.48
C LEU A 14 -9.41 36.15 -13.01
N LEU A 15 -8.91 36.13 -14.25
CA LEU A 15 -8.20 34.98 -14.82
C LEU A 15 -6.88 34.69 -14.09
N LEU A 16 -6.10 35.72 -13.73
CA LEU A 16 -4.87 35.56 -12.94
C LEU A 16 -5.15 35.02 -11.53
N LEU A 17 -6.18 35.53 -10.85
CA LEU A 17 -6.61 35.03 -9.55
C LEU A 17 -7.09 33.58 -9.63
N LEU A 18 -7.83 33.22 -10.69
CA LEU A 18 -8.29 31.85 -10.91
C LEU A 18 -7.12 30.89 -11.17
N LEU A 19 -6.14 31.29 -12.00
CA LEU A 19 -4.92 30.52 -12.26
C LEU A 19 -4.06 30.35 -11.00
N ALA A 20 -3.96 31.39 -10.17
CA ALA A 20 -3.31 31.31 -8.87
C ALA A 20 -4.05 30.37 -7.91
N PHE A 21 -5.38 30.38 -7.90
CA PHE A 21 -6.16 29.46 -7.06
C PHE A 21 -6.00 28.00 -7.50
N LEU A 22 -5.93 27.74 -8.82
CA LEU A 22 -5.72 26.40 -9.38
C LEU A 22 -4.32 25.85 -9.10
N SER A 23 -3.29 26.71 -9.10
CA SER A 23 -1.94 26.29 -8.71
C SER A 23 -1.86 25.96 -7.22
N LEU A 24 -2.57 26.71 -6.36
CA LEU A 24 -2.72 26.41 -4.94
C LEU A 24 -3.52 25.12 -4.68
N ALA A 25 -4.48 24.78 -5.55
CA ALA A 25 -5.29 23.57 -5.44
C ALA A 25 -4.53 22.28 -5.82
N SER A 26 -3.33 22.37 -6.39
CA SER A 26 -2.56 21.21 -6.88
C SER A 26 -1.72 20.51 -5.80
N LEU A 27 -1.85 20.90 -4.52
CA LEU A 27 -1.03 20.40 -3.41
C LEU A 27 -1.62 19.17 -2.68
N THR A 28 -2.72 18.57 -3.15
CA THR A 28 -3.27 17.36 -2.52
C THR A 28 -2.63 16.11 -3.11
N VAL A 29 -1.51 15.66 -2.53
CA VAL A 29 -1.01 14.30 -2.76
C VAL A 29 -1.92 13.34 -1.98
N ALA A 30 -2.78 12.61 -2.69
CA ALA A 30 -3.51 11.49 -2.12
C ALA A 30 -2.58 10.28 -2.10
N SER A 31 -1.68 10.21 -1.12
CA SER A 31 -1.02 8.95 -0.78
C SER A 31 -2.12 8.01 -0.28
N THR A 32 -2.19 6.80 -0.84
CA THR A 32 -3.00 5.73 -0.25
C THR A 32 -2.58 5.59 1.23
N PRO A 33 -3.51 5.60 2.20
CA PRO A 33 -3.13 5.55 3.60
C PRO A 33 -2.42 4.23 3.88
N THR A 34 -1.13 4.30 4.18
CA THR A 34 -0.36 3.14 4.63
C THR A 34 -0.80 2.85 6.05
N SER A 35 -0.99 1.58 6.37
CA SER A 35 -1.35 1.17 7.73
C SER A 35 -0.20 0.39 8.34
N PHE A 36 0.06 0.61 9.62
CA PHE A 36 1.17 0.01 10.34
C PHE A 36 0.67 -0.70 11.59
N CYS A 37 1.17 -1.91 11.84
CA CYS A 37 0.98 -2.64 13.09
C CYS A 37 2.21 -2.44 13.98
N LYS A 38 2.01 -1.85 15.16
CA LYS A 38 3.02 -1.82 16.22
C LYS A 38 2.82 -3.02 17.12
N CYS A 39 3.80 -3.92 17.14
CA CYS A 39 3.91 -5.01 18.10
C CYS A 39 4.84 -4.57 19.23
N THR A 40 4.39 -4.61 20.47
CA THR A 40 5.20 -4.31 21.67
C THR A 40 5.34 -5.55 22.53
N CYS A 41 6.56 -6.04 22.73
CA CYS A 41 6.90 -7.24 23.48
C CYS A 41 7.95 -6.90 24.54
N PHE A 42 7.72 -7.25 25.81
CA PHE A 42 8.67 -7.02 26.91
C PHE A 42 9.30 -5.60 26.92
N PHE A 43 8.49 -4.56 26.73
CA PHE A 43 8.88 -3.15 26.64
C PHE A 43 9.56 -2.67 25.34
N ASN A 44 9.83 -3.53 24.36
CA ASN A 44 10.36 -3.14 23.05
C ASN A 44 9.29 -3.20 21.97
N SER A 45 9.33 -2.28 21.01
CA SER A 45 8.34 -2.25 19.92
C SER A 45 8.96 -2.40 18.53
N THR A 46 8.25 -3.08 17.64
CA THR A 46 8.55 -3.18 16.21
C THR A 46 7.33 -2.78 15.40
N ILE A 47 7.54 -2.04 14.31
CA ILE A 47 6.48 -1.53 13.43
C ILE A 47 6.52 -2.32 12.12
N ILE A 48 5.39 -2.89 11.73
CA ILE A 48 5.22 -3.72 10.53
C ILE A 48 4.25 -3.01 9.58
N PRO A 49 4.62 -2.75 8.31
CA PRO A 49 3.70 -2.24 7.32
C PRO A 49 2.65 -3.30 6.98
N LEU A 50 1.39 -2.89 6.97
CA LEU A 50 0.21 -3.71 6.64
C LEU A 50 -0.38 -3.28 5.30
N ASP A 51 0.42 -2.76 4.37
CA ASP A 51 -0.12 -2.18 3.14
C ASP A 51 -1.12 -3.14 2.48
N PRO A 52 -2.34 -2.67 2.16
CA PRO A 52 -3.26 -3.51 1.42
C PRO A 52 -2.55 -3.87 0.13
N SER A 53 -2.43 -5.16 -0.17
CA SER A 53 -1.88 -5.65 -1.42
C SER A 53 -2.47 -4.79 -2.52
N LYS A 54 -1.66 -3.89 -3.08
CA LYS A 54 -2.02 -3.17 -4.28
C LYS A 54 -2.34 -4.28 -5.26
N SER A 55 -3.62 -4.49 -5.55
CA SER A 55 -4.08 -5.35 -6.64
C SER A 55 -3.64 -4.68 -7.94
N GLY A 56 -2.33 -4.74 -8.18
CA GLY A 56 -1.57 -3.81 -8.99
C GLY A 56 -0.05 -3.88 -8.79
N SER A 57 0.48 -4.84 -8.01
CA SER A 57 1.91 -5.20 -8.02
C SER A 57 2.17 -6.64 -7.56
N SER A 58 1.43 -7.61 -8.12
CA SER A 58 2.02 -8.91 -8.47
C SER A 58 2.85 -8.81 -9.77
N SER A 59 2.95 -7.61 -10.33
CA SER A 59 3.59 -7.33 -11.59
C SER A 59 5.12 -7.43 -11.51
N SER A 60 5.80 -7.19 -10.38
CA SER A 60 7.27 -7.36 -10.35
C SER A 60 7.78 -8.82 -10.36
N ALA A 61 6.93 -9.81 -10.07
CA ALA A 61 7.26 -11.23 -10.23
C ALA A 61 6.56 -11.89 -11.43
N LEU A 62 5.40 -11.35 -11.88
CA LEU A 62 4.66 -11.86 -13.04
C LEU A 62 4.93 -11.07 -14.34
N ASP A 63 5.39 -9.82 -14.29
CA ASP A 63 5.79 -9.04 -15.49
C ASP A 63 7.04 -9.65 -16.13
N ASN A 64 7.95 -10.21 -15.31
CA ASN A 64 9.09 -10.98 -15.81
C ASN A 64 8.66 -12.30 -16.48
N VAL A 65 7.47 -12.81 -16.20
CA VAL A 65 6.90 -14.02 -16.84
C VAL A 65 6.14 -13.65 -18.11
N LEU A 66 5.43 -12.52 -18.15
CA LEU A 66 4.65 -12.11 -19.32
C LEU A 66 5.51 -11.71 -20.52
N HIS A 67 6.76 -11.27 -20.31
CA HIS A 67 7.70 -11.04 -21.41
C HIS A 67 8.23 -12.32 -22.07
N ASN A 68 8.06 -13.48 -21.44
CA ASN A 68 8.54 -14.76 -21.95
C ASN A 68 7.38 -15.75 -22.16
N LYS A 69 6.31 -15.28 -22.82
CA LYS A 69 5.10 -16.07 -23.14
C LYS A 69 5.43 -17.42 -23.80
N ARG A 70 6.53 -17.50 -24.57
CA ARG A 70 7.02 -18.75 -25.19
C ARG A 70 7.72 -19.72 -24.22
N ALA A 71 8.30 -19.23 -23.12
CA ALA A 71 8.89 -20.08 -22.08
C ALA A 71 7.81 -20.66 -21.14
N PHE A 72 6.71 -19.93 -20.92
CA PHE A 72 5.59 -20.37 -20.08
C PHE A 72 4.76 -21.49 -20.73
N ASP A 73 4.51 -21.41 -22.04
CA ASP A 73 3.74 -22.44 -22.77
C ASP A 73 4.49 -23.79 -22.83
N THR A 74 5.83 -23.79 -22.83
CA THR A 74 6.64 -25.02 -22.80
C THR A 74 6.59 -25.72 -21.42
N PHE A 75 6.42 -24.98 -20.33
CA PHE A 75 6.33 -25.56 -18.97
C PHE A 75 4.93 -26.09 -18.63
N LYS A 76 3.88 -25.53 -19.25
CA LYS A 76 2.48 -25.97 -19.07
C LYS A 76 2.19 -27.35 -19.66
N ALA A 77 3.03 -27.85 -20.56
CA ALA A 77 2.82 -29.15 -21.19
C ALA A 77 3.22 -30.36 -20.32
N GLY A 78 3.72 -30.17 -19.08
CA GLY A 78 4.29 -31.27 -18.31
C GLY A 78 4.23 -31.20 -16.77
N ALA A 79 3.41 -30.34 -16.17
CA ALA A 79 3.25 -30.32 -14.71
C ALA A 79 1.77 -30.20 -14.33
N GLU A 80 1.23 -31.27 -13.74
CA GLU A 80 -0.01 -31.20 -12.97
C GLU A 80 0.22 -30.25 -11.80
N ILE A 81 -0.34 -29.05 -11.86
CA ILE A 81 -0.26 -28.07 -10.77
C ILE A 81 -1.40 -28.41 -9.81
N ASP A 82 -1.06 -28.71 -8.56
CA ASP A 82 -2.03 -28.86 -7.49
C ASP A 82 -2.59 -27.49 -7.10
N GLU A 83 -3.87 -27.27 -7.42
CA GLU A 83 -4.63 -26.07 -7.05
C GLU A 83 -4.54 -25.74 -5.54
N GLU A 84 -4.22 -26.74 -4.70
CA GLU A 84 -4.02 -26.60 -3.26
C GLU A 84 -2.75 -25.79 -2.89
N PHE A 85 -1.64 -25.95 -3.62
CA PHE A 85 -0.38 -25.26 -3.31
C PHE A 85 -0.43 -23.79 -3.74
N LEU A 86 -1.12 -23.50 -4.85
CA LEU A 86 -1.42 -22.14 -5.28
C LEU A 86 -2.37 -21.43 -4.29
N SER A 87 -3.36 -22.14 -3.75
CA SER A 87 -4.28 -21.60 -2.72
C SER A 87 -3.55 -21.25 -1.42
N LYS A 88 -2.68 -22.13 -0.91
CA LYS A 88 -1.84 -21.86 0.29
C LYS A 88 -0.90 -20.67 0.09
N ARG A 89 -0.37 -20.50 -1.12
CA ARG A 89 0.45 -19.35 -1.46
C ARG A 89 -0.40 -18.07 -1.52
N ALA A 90 -1.59 -18.12 -2.11
CA ALA A 90 -2.50 -16.98 -2.22
C ALA A 90 -3.03 -16.47 -0.86
N GLU A 91 -3.32 -17.35 0.10
CA GLU A 91 -3.68 -16.95 1.47
C GLU A 91 -2.56 -16.16 2.18
N LYS A 92 -1.30 -16.52 1.92
CA LYS A 92 -0.12 -15.83 2.46
C LYS A 92 0.11 -14.43 1.83
N TYR A 93 -0.49 -14.15 0.67
CA TYR A 93 -0.38 -12.87 -0.04
C TYR A 93 -1.67 -12.02 0.03
N ARG A 94 -2.62 -12.37 0.91
CA ARG A 94 -3.79 -11.51 1.12
C ARG A 94 -3.33 -10.14 1.61
N ALA A 95 -4.03 -9.11 1.16
CA ALA A 95 -3.85 -7.75 1.65
C ALA A 95 -3.98 -7.75 3.17
N LEU A 96 -2.90 -7.36 3.85
CA LEU A 96 -2.93 -7.14 5.28
C LEU A 96 -3.67 -5.82 5.56
N SER A 97 -4.23 -5.74 6.75
CA SER A 97 -5.01 -4.61 7.22
C SER A 97 -4.93 -4.51 8.75
N CYS A 98 -5.39 -3.41 9.33
CA CYS A 98 -5.43 -3.27 10.79
C CYS A 98 -6.19 -4.41 11.51
N ASN A 99 -7.14 -5.07 10.84
CA ASN A 99 -7.87 -6.20 11.42
C ASN A 99 -6.97 -7.42 11.64
N ASP A 100 -5.85 -7.48 10.93
CA ASP A 100 -4.86 -8.54 11.03
C ASP A 100 -3.82 -8.24 12.12
N CYS A 101 -3.77 -7.00 12.63
CA CYS A 101 -2.86 -6.57 13.69
C CYS A 101 -3.36 -7.02 15.07
N ASN A 102 -3.06 -8.28 15.41
CA ASN A 102 -3.37 -8.88 16.71
C ASN A 102 -2.12 -9.55 17.32
N ARG A 103 -2.24 -9.98 18.57
CA ARG A 103 -1.12 -10.56 19.34
C ARG A 103 -0.52 -11.79 18.64
N LYS A 104 -1.39 -12.68 18.15
CA LYS A 104 -1.00 -13.86 17.38
C LYS A 104 -0.23 -13.50 16.11
N PHE A 105 -0.66 -12.48 15.37
CA PHE A 105 0.07 -11.96 14.21
C PHE A 105 1.50 -11.54 14.58
N CYS A 106 1.71 -10.85 15.69
CA CYS A 106 3.04 -10.43 16.14
C CYS A 106 3.94 -11.61 16.54
N LEU A 107 3.37 -12.68 17.11
CA LEU A 107 4.11 -13.90 17.46
C LEU A 107 4.48 -14.72 16.22
N ASP A 108 3.55 -14.84 15.28
CA ASP A 108 3.74 -15.56 14.01
C ASP A 108 4.74 -14.83 13.07
N TYR A 109 5.02 -13.54 13.29
CA TYR A 109 6.01 -12.75 12.55
C TYR A 109 7.47 -12.99 13.00
N GLU A 110 7.68 -13.81 14.05
CA GLU A 110 9.01 -14.23 14.52
C GLU A 110 9.98 -13.07 14.82
N LEU A 111 9.45 -11.96 15.35
CA LEU A 111 10.24 -10.77 15.68
C LEU A 111 11.28 -11.05 16.77
N PRO A 112 12.54 -10.55 16.65
CA PRO A 112 13.55 -10.69 17.69
C PRO A 112 13.13 -10.15 19.07
N THR A 113 12.32 -9.07 19.07
CA THR A 113 11.77 -8.44 20.28
C THR A 113 10.73 -9.30 20.99
N CYS A 114 10.09 -10.23 20.28
CA CYS A 114 9.04 -11.12 20.80
C CYS A 114 9.55 -12.55 21.02
N LYS A 115 10.87 -12.77 20.98
CA LYS A 115 11.45 -14.10 21.21
C LYS A 115 11.13 -14.58 22.64
N GLY A 116 10.36 -15.66 22.74
CA GLY A 116 9.91 -16.21 24.02
C GLY A 116 8.73 -15.46 24.65
N ALA A 117 8.13 -14.50 23.95
CA ALA A 117 6.90 -13.84 24.37
C ALA A 117 5.72 -14.81 24.28
N LYS A 118 4.84 -14.73 25.29
CA LYS A 118 3.50 -15.32 25.23
C LYS A 118 2.52 -14.25 24.78
N GLU A 119 1.32 -14.66 24.39
CA GLU A 119 0.22 -13.76 24.01
C GLU A 119 0.06 -12.59 25.00
N ASP A 120 0.12 -12.86 26.31
CA ASP A 120 -0.05 -11.84 27.36
C ASP A 120 1.07 -10.77 27.40
N ASP A 121 2.27 -11.12 26.92
CA ASP A 121 3.44 -10.24 26.86
C ASP A 121 3.42 -9.29 25.66
N VAL A 122 2.46 -9.48 24.73
CA VAL A 122 2.38 -8.75 23.47
C VAL A 122 1.25 -7.73 23.50
N PHE A 123 1.55 -6.47 23.21
CA PHE A 123 0.54 -5.44 22.96
C PHE A 123 0.58 -5.02 21.50
N THR A 124 -0.59 -4.88 20.88
CA THR A 124 -0.73 -4.42 19.50
C THR A 124 -1.37 -3.05 19.43
N THR A 125 -0.97 -2.26 18.43
CA THR A 125 -1.61 -0.98 18.11
C THR A 125 -1.51 -0.76 16.61
N CYS A 126 -2.64 -0.53 15.93
CA CYS A 126 -2.64 -0.16 14.52
C CYS A 126 -2.79 1.36 14.34
N PHE A 127 -2.08 1.94 13.38
CA PHE A 127 -2.20 3.35 13.01
C PHE A 127 -2.06 3.55 11.49
N ARG A 128 -2.60 4.66 10.99
CA ARG A 128 -2.50 5.09 9.58
C ARG A 128 -1.84 6.46 9.54
N GLU A 129 -0.93 6.65 8.59
CA GLU A 129 -0.29 7.94 8.29
C GLU A 129 -0.77 8.52 6.96
#